data_AF-A0A2D0KXI8-F1
#
_entry.id   AF-A0A2D0KXI8-F1
#
_cell.length_a   1.000
_cell.length_b   1.000
_cell.length_c   1.000
_cell.angle_alpha   90.00
_cell.angle_beta   90.00
_cell.angle_gamma   90.00
#
_symmetry.space_group_name_H-M   'P 1'
#
loop_
_entity.id
_entity.type
_entity.pdbx_description
1 polymer ?
#
loop_
_entity_poly.entity_id
_entity_poly.type
_entity_poly.pdbx_seq_one_letter_code
_entity_poly.pdbx_strand_id
1 'polypeptide(L)'
;MPINPLDPFRTEGPLVKSKLIVAMPNSDSAIYINSLIHRGFLKQDNPINPTTLVVEANSIEQLCYRPIVNYSNIREMLDLLGFTQVTLSCSGVRFVLNGYPGIRTLESYKRRVLGSWSMY
;
A
#
# COMPACT_ATOMS: atom_id res chain seq x y z
N MET A 1 20.07 33.19 45.34
CA MET A 1 19.36 32.45 44.27
C MET A 1 19.62 33.15 42.96
N PRO A 2 20.36 32.57 42.00
CA PRO A 2 20.41 33.08 40.64
C PRO A 2 19.28 32.50 39.78
N ILE A 3 18.65 33.39 39.03
CA ILE A 3 17.60 33.16 38.04
C ILE A 3 18.25 32.60 36.77
N ASN A 4 17.88 31.38 36.35
CA ASN A 4 18.18 30.89 34.99
C ASN A 4 16.93 31.05 34.11
N PRO A 5 17.07 31.51 32.86
CA PRO A 5 15.95 31.78 31.97
C PRO A 5 15.36 30.48 31.39
N LEU A 6 14.06 30.54 31.12
CA LEU A 6 13.32 29.55 30.34
C LEU A 6 13.88 29.49 28.91
N ASP A 7 14.18 28.28 28.42
CA ASP A 7 14.21 28.02 26.98
C ASP A 7 13.20 26.90 26.62
N PRO A 8 12.36 27.10 25.58
CA PRO A 8 11.20 26.30 25.26
C PRO A 8 11.57 25.15 24.31
N PHE A 9 10.90 24.00 24.38
CA PHE A 9 11.11 22.86 23.46
C PHE A 9 12.41 22.06 23.64
N ARG A 10 12.65 21.50 24.83
CA ARG A 10 13.36 20.21 24.93
C ARG A 10 12.38 19.06 24.74
N THR A 11 11.90 18.92 23.51
CA THR A 11 11.33 17.65 23.04
C THR A 11 12.42 17.00 22.20
N GLU A 12 13.23 16.16 22.84
CA GLU A 12 14.11 15.23 22.16
C GLU A 12 13.25 14.23 21.37
N GLY A 13 12.74 14.65 20.21
CA GLY A 13 12.32 13.73 19.17
C GLY A 13 13.55 13.22 18.42
N PRO A 14 13.57 11.97 17.94
CA PRO A 14 12.40 11.27 17.43
C PRO A 14 12.26 9.86 17.99
N LEU A 15 11.15 9.57 18.68
CA LEU A 15 10.65 8.19 18.80
C LEU A 15 9.48 8.01 17.85
N VAL A 16 9.69 8.30 16.57
CA VAL A 16 8.82 7.78 15.52
C VAL A 16 9.15 6.29 15.37
N LYS A 17 8.74 5.49 16.35
CA LYS A 17 8.47 4.07 16.13
C LYS A 17 7.28 4.04 15.17
N SER A 18 7.55 4.21 13.87
CA SER A 18 6.64 3.78 12.81
C SER A 18 6.57 2.27 12.90
N LYS A 19 5.79 1.79 13.86
CA LYS A 19 5.32 0.42 13.94
C LYS A 19 4.23 0.29 12.88
N LEU A 20 4.61 0.46 11.61
CA LEU A 20 3.77 0.13 10.48
C LEU A 20 3.82 -1.39 10.35
N ILE A 21 3.20 -2.08 11.31
CA ILE A 21 2.82 -3.48 11.18
C ILE A 21 1.34 -3.41 10.88
N VAL A 22 1.00 -3.12 9.63
CA VAL A 22 -0.33 -3.49 9.14
C VAL A 22 -0.17 -4.93 8.70
N ALA A 23 -0.31 -5.86 9.63
CA ALA A 23 -0.47 -7.25 9.30
C ALA A 23 -1.87 -7.38 8.69
N MET A 24 -1.97 -7.48 7.37
CA MET A 24 -3.21 -7.90 6.72
C MET A 24 -3.67 -9.22 7.37
N PRO A 25 -4.82 -9.24 8.08
CA PRO A 25 -5.18 -10.38 8.91
C PRO A 25 -5.69 -11.59 8.11
N ASN A 26 -5.97 -11.45 6.81
CA ASN A 26 -6.70 -12.46 6.04
C ASN A 26 -5.88 -13.01 4.86
N SER A 27 -5.78 -14.34 4.76
CA SER A 27 -5.15 -15.06 3.64
C SER A 27 -5.69 -14.63 2.27
N ASP A 28 -6.98 -14.29 2.18
CA ASP A 28 -7.64 -13.87 0.95
C ASP A 28 -7.06 -12.59 0.33
N SER A 29 -6.71 -11.60 1.16
CA SER A 29 -6.07 -10.35 0.71
C SER A 29 -4.68 -10.60 0.13
N ALA A 30 -3.95 -11.53 0.75
CA ALA A 30 -2.63 -11.93 0.31
C ALA A 30 -2.70 -12.68 -1.03
N ILE A 31 -3.62 -13.64 -1.16
CA ILE A 31 -3.88 -14.36 -2.41
C ILE A 31 -4.29 -13.37 -3.52
N TYR A 32 -5.16 -12.41 -3.19
CA TYR A 32 -5.59 -11.39 -4.15
C TYR A 32 -4.43 -10.52 -4.64
N ILE A 33 -3.61 -9.97 -3.74
CA ILE A 33 -2.41 -9.21 -4.12
C ILE A 33 -1.47 -10.05 -4.99
N ASN A 34 -1.26 -11.32 -4.64
CA ASN A 34 -0.40 -12.20 -5.44
C ASN A 34 -0.98 -12.39 -6.85
N SER A 35 -2.30 -12.54 -6.97
CA SER A 35 -2.98 -12.62 -8.26
C SER A 35 -2.78 -11.36 -9.10
N LEU A 36 -2.85 -10.17 -8.48
CA LEU A 36 -2.62 -8.89 -9.17
C LEU A 36 -1.17 -8.76 -9.66
N ILE A 37 -0.20 -9.27 -8.89
CA ILE A 37 1.21 -9.30 -9.28
C ILE A 37 1.43 -10.28 -10.44
N HIS A 38 0.94 -11.52 -10.32
CA HIS A 38 1.10 -12.55 -11.35
C HIS A 38 0.45 -12.16 -12.68
N ARG A 39 -0.68 -11.44 -12.63
CA ARG A 39 -1.36 -10.92 -13.82
C ARG A 39 -0.74 -9.61 -14.36
N GLY A 40 0.25 -9.05 -13.67
CA GLY A 40 0.93 -7.81 -14.08
C GLY A 40 0.12 -6.53 -13.87
N PHE A 41 -1.00 -6.60 -13.13
CA PHE A 41 -1.83 -5.42 -12.83
C PHE A 41 -1.21 -4.56 -11.74
N LEU A 42 -0.59 -5.19 -10.72
CA LEU A 42 0.14 -4.47 -9.67
C LEU A 42 1.60 -4.29 -10.09
N LYS A 43 2.01 -3.05 -10.28
CA LYS A 43 3.36 -2.67 -10.72
C LYS A 43 3.89 -1.48 -9.93
N GLN A 44 5.18 -1.22 -10.06
CA GLN A 44 5.79 0.02 -9.61
C GLN A 44 5.51 1.10 -10.65
N ASP A 45 5.23 2.33 -10.20
CA ASP A 45 4.95 3.44 -11.10
C ASP A 45 6.10 3.70 -12.09
N ASN A 46 7.34 3.61 -11.59
CA ASN A 46 8.55 3.72 -12.38
C ASN A 46 9.52 2.57 -12.00
N PRO A 47 10.02 1.79 -12.98
CA PRO A 47 10.91 0.66 -12.70
C PRO A 47 12.33 1.08 -12.29
N ILE A 48 12.79 2.28 -12.68
CA ILE A 48 14.15 2.77 -12.42
C ILE A 48 14.22 3.52 -11.09
N ASN A 49 13.22 4.37 -10.82
CA ASN A 49 13.11 5.12 -9.58
C ASN A 49 11.68 5.04 -9.03
N PRO A 50 11.34 3.92 -8.36
CA PRO A 50 10.00 3.68 -7.91
C PRO A 50 9.61 4.70 -6.84
N THR A 51 8.49 5.39 -7.08
CA THR A 51 7.90 6.39 -6.17
C THR A 51 6.78 5.79 -5.35
N THR A 52 5.95 4.94 -5.97
CA THR A 52 4.80 4.27 -5.37
C THR A 52 4.44 3.00 -6.16
N LEU A 53 3.49 2.23 -5.64
CA LEU A 53 2.85 1.12 -6.32
C LEU A 53 1.55 1.56 -6.97
N VAL A 54 1.27 0.99 -8.13
CA VAL A 54 0.07 1.27 -8.91
C VAL A 54 -0.59 -0.02 -9.35
N VAL A 55 -1.92 -0.07 -9.26
CA VAL A 55 -2.74 -1.10 -9.89
C VAL A 55 -3.35 -0.48 -11.14
N GLU A 56 -3.07 -1.06 -12.30
CA GLU A 56 -3.59 -0.56 -13.57
C GLU A 56 -4.20 -1.70 -14.40
N ALA A 57 -5.37 -1.46 -14.96
CA ALA A 57 -6.03 -2.37 -15.88
C ALA A 57 -6.91 -1.61 -16.88
N ASN A 58 -7.24 -2.26 -18.00
CA ASN A 58 -8.10 -1.67 -19.02
C ASN A 58 -9.57 -1.55 -18.55
N SER A 59 -10.02 -2.50 -17.72
CA SER A 59 -11.34 -2.51 -17.09
C SER A 59 -11.23 -3.02 -15.65
N ILE A 60 -12.11 -2.54 -14.77
CA ILE A 60 -12.20 -2.98 -13.38
C ILE A 60 -12.54 -4.46 -13.24
N GLU A 61 -13.20 -5.05 -14.25
CA GLU A 61 -13.55 -6.46 -14.28
C GLU A 61 -12.30 -7.37 -14.34
N GLN A 62 -11.23 -6.89 -14.98
CA GLN A 62 -9.98 -7.65 -15.09
C GLN A 62 -9.27 -7.81 -13.74
N LEU A 63 -9.52 -6.87 -12.84
CA LEU A 63 -9.00 -6.89 -11.48
C LEU A 63 -9.79 -7.82 -10.55
N CYS A 64 -10.87 -8.47 -11.01
CA CYS A 64 -11.63 -9.43 -10.21
C CYS A 64 -10.88 -10.76 -10.03
N TYR A 65 -11.05 -11.36 -8.85
CA TYR A 65 -10.48 -12.64 -8.46
C TYR A 65 -11.54 -13.48 -7.72
N ARG A 66 -12.35 -14.23 -8.47
CA ARG A 66 -13.46 -15.00 -7.90
C ARG A 66 -12.97 -16.19 -7.07
N PRO A 67 -13.68 -16.55 -5.98
CA PRO A 67 -14.89 -15.91 -5.45
C PRO A 67 -14.63 -14.69 -4.54
N ILE A 68 -13.37 -14.40 -4.22
CA ILE A 68 -12.93 -13.48 -3.17
C ILE A 68 -13.19 -12.01 -3.52
N VAL A 69 -12.80 -11.59 -4.73
CA VAL A 69 -12.95 -10.21 -5.22
C VAL A 69 -13.80 -10.19 -6.48
N ASN A 70 -14.93 -9.51 -6.39
CA ASN A 70 -15.92 -9.31 -7.44
C ASN A 70 -16.11 -7.82 -7.71
N TYR A 71 -16.87 -7.50 -8.77
CA TYR A 71 -17.14 -6.13 -9.17
C TYR A 71 -17.68 -5.24 -8.03
N SER A 72 -18.49 -5.82 -7.15
CA SER A 72 -19.16 -5.09 -6.06
C SER A 72 -18.22 -4.69 -4.91
N ASN A 73 -17.18 -5.49 -4.61
CA ASN A 73 -16.31 -5.28 -3.45
C ASN A 73 -14.87 -4.86 -3.82
N ILE A 74 -14.52 -4.85 -5.11
CA ILE A 74 -13.14 -4.61 -5.54
C ILE A 74 -12.57 -3.26 -5.11
N ARG A 75 -13.38 -2.20 -5.14
CA ARG A 75 -12.94 -0.87 -4.72
C ARG A 75 -12.66 -0.83 -3.23
N GLU A 76 -13.55 -1.41 -2.43
CA GLU A 76 -13.39 -1.53 -0.98
C GLU A 76 -12.17 -2.39 -0.64
N MET A 77 -11.95 -3.50 -1.36
CA MET A 77 -10.80 -4.35 -1.16
C MET A 77 -9.48 -3.64 -1.45
N LEU A 78 -9.41 -2.89 -2.55
CA LEU A 78 -8.23 -2.09 -2.90
C LEU A 78 -8.02 -0.94 -1.90
N ASP A 79 -9.09 -0.31 -1.43
CA ASP A 79 -9.04 0.73 -0.40
C ASP A 79 -8.48 0.20 0.94
N LEU A 80 -8.95 -0.97 1.39
CA LEU A 80 -8.41 -1.69 2.56
C LEU A 80 -6.90 -1.99 2.39
N LEU A 81 -6.48 -2.29 1.16
CA LEU A 81 -5.08 -2.50 0.79
C LEU A 81 -4.28 -1.18 0.65
N GLY A 82 -4.89 -0.03 0.96
CA GLY A 82 -4.27 1.28 0.91
C GLY A 82 -4.13 1.88 -0.50
N PHE A 83 -4.83 1.31 -1.49
CA PHE A 83 -4.88 1.81 -2.85
C PHE A 83 -6.09 2.71 -3.06
N THR A 84 -5.85 3.94 -3.49
CA THR A 84 -6.89 4.91 -3.81
C THR A 84 -7.10 4.98 -5.31
N GLN A 85 -8.35 4.99 -5.77
CA GLN A 85 -8.66 5.15 -7.20
C GLN A 85 -8.26 6.55 -7.70
N VAL A 86 -7.57 6.60 -8.83
CA VAL A 86 -7.27 7.85 -9.53
C VAL A 86 -8.44 8.15 -10.47
N THR A 87 -9.16 9.25 -10.21
CA THR A 87 -10.36 9.66 -10.96
C THR A 87 -10.04 10.12 -12.39
N LEU A 88 -8.83 10.60 -12.64
CA LEU A 88 -8.36 11.09 -13.93
C LEU A 88 -7.37 10.11 -14.56
N SER A 89 -7.85 8.92 -14.95
CA SER A 89 -7.06 7.98 -15.74
C SER A 89 -7.48 8.10 -17.21
N CYS A 90 -6.57 8.52 -18.07
CA CYS A 90 -6.84 8.71 -19.51
C CYS A 90 -7.12 7.40 -20.26
N SER A 91 -6.83 6.25 -19.64
CA SER A 91 -6.99 4.92 -20.24
C SER A 91 -7.19 3.87 -19.15
N GLY A 92 -8.43 3.44 -18.95
CA GLY A 92 -8.77 2.36 -18.02
C GLY A 92 -8.83 2.77 -16.55
N VAL A 93 -8.69 1.80 -15.66
CA VAL A 93 -8.72 1.99 -14.21
C VAL A 93 -7.31 2.00 -13.63
N ARG A 94 -7.03 2.99 -12.79
CA ARG A 94 -5.76 3.13 -12.08
C ARG A 94 -6.02 3.38 -10.61
N PHE A 95 -5.29 2.67 -9.76
CA PHE A 95 -5.25 2.89 -8.32
C PHE A 95 -3.81 3.10 -7.89
N VAL A 96 -3.59 3.98 -6.92
CA VAL A 96 -2.25 4.35 -6.42
C VAL A 96 -2.17 4.05 -4.93
N LEU A 97 -1.05 3.48 -4.50
CA LEU A 97 -0.81 3.22 -3.10
C LEU A 97 -0.53 4.53 -2.35
N ASN A 98 -1.49 4.94 -1.51
CA ASN A 98 -1.38 6.13 -0.67
C ASN A 98 -1.47 5.79 0.83
N GLY A 99 -2.02 4.63 1.19
CA GLY A 99 -2.19 4.22 2.59
C GLY A 99 -0.88 3.95 3.34
N TYR A 100 0.24 3.77 2.64
CA TYR A 100 1.53 3.44 3.26
C TYR A 100 2.66 4.36 2.79
N PRO A 101 2.83 5.53 3.43
CA PRO A 101 3.89 6.46 3.08
C PRO A 101 5.27 5.80 3.25
N GLY A 102 6.10 5.86 2.20
CA GLY A 102 7.44 5.28 2.18
C GLY A 102 7.52 3.86 1.59
N ILE A 103 6.41 3.24 1.21
CA ILE A 103 6.42 2.00 0.45
C ILE A 103 6.45 2.31 -1.04
N ARG A 104 7.60 2.06 -1.65
CA ARG A 104 7.83 2.35 -3.08
C ARG A 104 7.97 1.09 -3.93
N THR A 105 8.38 -0.01 -3.33
CA THR A 105 8.67 -1.26 -4.04
C THR A 105 7.72 -2.38 -3.66
N LEU A 106 7.50 -3.32 -4.59
CA LEU A 106 6.70 -4.51 -4.36
C LEU A 106 7.27 -5.31 -3.19
N GLU A 107 8.58 -5.44 -3.10
CA GLU A 107 9.25 -6.09 -1.96
C GLU A 107 8.98 -5.39 -0.63
N SER A 108 9.05 -4.06 -0.60
CA SER A 108 8.76 -3.29 0.62
C SER A 108 7.31 -3.47 1.05
N TYR A 109 6.40 -3.49 0.09
CA TYR A 109 4.97 -3.74 0.33
C TYR A 109 4.73 -5.14 0.87
N LYS A 110 5.32 -6.17 0.24
CA LYS A 110 5.25 -7.56 0.71
C LYS A 110 5.77 -7.67 2.15
N ARG A 111 6.98 -7.16 2.42
CA ARG A 111 7.60 -7.29 3.75
C ARG A 111 6.89 -6.51 4.86
N ARG A 112 6.38 -5.31 4.56
CA ARG A 112 5.84 -4.38 5.58
C ARG A 112 4.31 -4.42 5.72
N VAL A 113 3.58 -4.73 4.66
CA VAL A 113 2.10 -4.69 4.63
C VAL A 113 1.47 -6.08 4.57
N LEU A 114 2.11 -7.03 3.90
CA LEU A 114 1.60 -8.40 3.92
C LEU A 114 2.08 -9.19 5.15
N GLY A 115 2.95 -8.58 5.97
CA GLY A 115 3.78 -9.31 6.92
C GLY A 115 4.69 -10.28 6.17
N SER A 116 5.68 -10.89 6.82
CA SER A 116 6.42 -11.98 6.19
C SER A 116 5.44 -13.02 5.63
N TRP A 117 5.32 -13.06 4.30
CA TRP A 117 5.19 -14.34 3.60
C TRP A 117 6.46 -15.11 3.95
N SER A 118 6.48 -15.71 5.14
CA SER A 118 7.48 -16.68 5.50
C SER A 118 7.35 -17.78 4.47
N MET A 119 8.37 -17.85 3.61
CA MET A 119 8.87 -19.03 2.93
C MET A 119 8.03 -20.29 3.19
N TYR A 120 7.21 -20.66 2.22
CA TYR A 120 6.83 -22.04 1.98
C TYR A 120 7.01 -22.33 0.50
#